data_AF-A0A7H8QJK4-F1
#
_entry.id   AF-A0A7H8QJK4-F1
#
_cell.length_a   1.000
_cell.length_b   1.000
_cell.length_c   1.000
_cell.angle_alpha   90.00
_cell.angle_beta   90.00
_cell.angle_gamma   90.00
#
_symmetry.space_group_name_H-M   'P 1'
#
loop_
_entity.id
_entity.type
_entity.pdbx_description
1 polymer ?
#
loop_
_entity_poly.entity_id
_entity_poly.type
_entity_poly.pdbx_seq_one_letter_code
_entity_poly.pdbx_strand_id
1 'polypeptide(L)'
;MASNPIVLITGANTGLGYETIRSLLQSSKTYTILLGGRNLDKANAAAKELQAEFAQSPSVIKTIQVDIEDDDSIAKAYEHVTGEFGRVDILINNAGASFDQDLALGKLSVREAWNKSWDVNVTGTWIMTHTFAPLLLKSADPRLIFIASGTSTLTESDNRALKVNSVPEKGWPKQGPSVVAYRSSKTGMTMMMREWHRLLTVDGVKVWAVSPGFLATGLGGNQELLKKMGALDPTIGANLLREVVEGGRDQDTGKVVRRDGIQPW
;
A
#
# COMPACT_ATOMS: atom_id res chain seq x y z
N MET A 1 -26.72 6.36 16.20
CA MET A 1 -25.27 6.33 16.46
C MET A 1 -24.57 6.37 15.11
N ALA A 2 -23.55 7.22 14.93
CA ALA A 2 -22.78 7.18 13.70
C ALA A 2 -22.07 5.81 13.60
N SER A 3 -22.19 5.13 12.46
CA SER A 3 -21.49 3.88 12.22
C SER A 3 -19.98 4.12 12.18
N ASN A 4 -19.19 3.19 12.73
CA ASN A 4 -17.73 3.25 12.71
C ASN A 4 -17.19 3.44 11.28
N PRO A 5 -16.10 4.22 11.07
CA PRO A 5 -15.45 4.31 9.78
C PRO A 5 -14.98 2.94 9.27
N ILE A 6 -15.22 2.69 7.99
CA ILE A 6 -14.91 1.43 7.33
C ILE A 6 -13.59 1.58 6.55
N VAL A 7 -12.58 0.82 6.95
CA VAL A 7 -11.23 0.88 6.38
C VAL A 7 -10.94 -0.39 5.60
N LEU A 8 -10.83 -0.30 4.28
CA LEU A 8 -10.42 -1.41 3.42
C LEU A 8 -8.93 -1.31 3.10
N ILE A 9 -8.18 -2.37 3.42
CA ILE A 9 -6.74 -2.45 3.21
C ILE A 9 -6.43 -3.67 2.35
N THR A 10 -5.89 -3.47 1.14
CA THR A 10 -5.51 -4.57 0.26
C THR A 10 -4.16 -5.16 0.67
N GLY A 11 -3.95 -6.48 0.48
CA GLY A 11 -2.69 -7.15 0.82
C GLY A 11 -2.32 -7.05 2.31
N ALA A 12 -3.32 -7.07 3.19
CA ALA A 12 -3.17 -6.75 4.61
C ALA A 12 -2.94 -7.95 5.53
N ASN A 13 -2.80 -9.15 4.97
CA ASN A 13 -2.53 -10.36 5.75
C ASN A 13 -1.06 -10.52 6.17
N THR A 14 -0.15 -9.67 5.68
CA THR A 14 1.27 -9.63 6.08
C THR A 14 1.85 -8.22 5.95
N GLY A 15 3.10 -8.05 6.42
CA GLY A 15 3.92 -6.87 6.14
C GLY A 15 3.28 -5.56 6.62
N LEU A 16 3.41 -4.49 5.83
CA LEU A 16 2.96 -3.16 6.22
C LEU A 16 1.44 -3.10 6.43
N GLY A 17 0.64 -3.81 5.61
CA GLY A 17 -0.81 -3.81 5.76
C GLY A 17 -1.26 -4.45 7.08
N TYR A 18 -0.64 -5.56 7.48
CA TYR A 18 -0.88 -6.21 8.78
C TYR A 18 -0.55 -5.26 9.94
N GLU A 19 0.62 -4.62 9.88
CA GLU A 19 1.07 -3.69 10.92
C GLU A 19 0.21 -2.41 10.94
N THR A 20 -0.33 -2.00 9.80
CA THR A 20 -1.29 -0.89 9.73
C THR A 20 -2.57 -1.24 10.49
N ILE A 21 -3.10 -2.45 10.31
CA ILE A 21 -4.26 -2.92 11.10
C ILE A 21 -3.90 -2.93 12.59
N ARG A 22 -2.73 -3.49 12.93
CA ARG A 22 -2.22 -3.49 14.31
C ARG A 22 -2.16 -2.09 14.93
N SER A 23 -1.66 -1.10 14.19
CA SER A 23 -1.62 0.30 14.63
C SER A 23 -3.02 0.91 14.78
N LEU A 24 -3.95 0.60 13.88
CA LEU A 24 -5.36 1.04 13.96
C LEU A 24 -6.10 0.43 15.17
N LEU A 25 -5.82 -0.83 15.52
CA LEU A 25 -6.40 -1.48 16.71
C LEU A 25 -5.93 -0.85 18.03
N GLN A 26 -4.81 -0.14 18.03
CA GLN A 26 -4.31 0.63 19.17
C GLN A 26 -4.89 2.05 19.24
N SER A 27 -5.66 2.47 18.24
CA SER A 27 -6.26 3.80 18.22
C SER A 27 -7.37 3.95 19.26
N SER A 28 -7.59 5.18 19.73
CA SER A 28 -8.79 5.54 20.48
C SER A 28 -10.05 5.61 19.60
N LYS A 29 -9.90 5.68 18.28
CA LYS A 29 -11.01 5.62 17.32
C LYS A 29 -11.38 4.17 17.04
N THR A 30 -12.68 3.91 16.95
CA THR A 30 -13.23 2.61 16.61
C THR A 30 -13.42 2.47 15.12
N TYR A 31 -12.93 1.38 14.53
CA TYR A 31 -13.01 1.09 13.10
C TYR A 31 -13.72 -0.24 12.80
N THR A 32 -14.32 -0.32 11.62
CA THR A 32 -14.59 -1.60 10.95
C THR A 32 -13.51 -1.80 9.90
N ILE A 33 -12.59 -2.74 10.15
CA ILE A 33 -11.42 -2.97 9.29
C ILE A 33 -11.70 -4.16 8.38
N LEU A 34 -11.65 -3.92 7.08
CA LEU A 34 -11.73 -4.93 6.04
C LEU A 34 -10.30 -5.31 5.62
N LEU A 35 -9.82 -6.45 6.11
CA LEU A 35 -8.52 -7.03 5.80
C LEU A 35 -8.63 -7.76 4.46
N GLY A 36 -8.17 -7.11 3.39
CA GLY A 36 -8.13 -7.67 2.05
C GLY A 36 -6.91 -8.55 1.83
N GLY A 37 -7.09 -9.75 1.28
CA GLY A 37 -5.99 -10.63 0.90
C GLY A 37 -6.38 -11.64 -0.18
N ARG A 38 -5.40 -12.05 -0.98
CA ARG A 38 -5.61 -13.00 -2.09
C ARG A 38 -6.06 -14.39 -1.63
N ASN A 39 -5.47 -14.85 -0.54
CA ASN A 39 -5.77 -16.13 0.08
C ASN A 39 -6.56 -15.89 1.37
N LEU A 40 -7.81 -16.32 1.36
CA LEU A 40 -8.75 -16.07 2.45
C LEU A 40 -8.33 -16.77 3.76
N ASP A 41 -7.71 -17.96 3.70
CA ASP A 41 -7.24 -18.67 4.89
C ASP A 41 -6.12 -17.90 5.60
N LYS A 42 -5.17 -17.36 4.83
CA LYS A 42 -4.10 -16.50 5.38
C LYS A 42 -4.65 -15.19 5.95
N ALA A 43 -5.66 -14.61 5.29
CA ALA A 43 -6.35 -13.44 5.80
C ALA A 43 -7.08 -13.74 7.13
N ASN A 44 -7.78 -14.87 7.22
CA ASN A 44 -8.48 -15.32 8.43
C ASN A 44 -7.52 -15.59 9.58
N ALA A 45 -6.38 -16.24 9.30
CA ALA A 45 -5.35 -16.49 10.30
C ALA A 45 -4.79 -15.17 10.87
N ALA A 46 -4.43 -14.22 10.00
CA ALA A 46 -3.94 -12.91 10.40
C ALA A 46 -4.98 -12.12 11.21
N ALA A 47 -6.24 -12.10 10.78
CA ALA A 47 -7.32 -11.44 11.51
C ALA A 47 -7.53 -12.04 12.91
N LYS A 48 -7.48 -13.37 13.03
CA LYS A 48 -7.62 -14.06 14.31
C LYS A 48 -6.48 -13.75 15.28
N GLU A 49 -5.25 -13.70 14.78
CA GLU A 49 -4.08 -13.32 15.57
C GLU A 49 -4.21 -11.88 16.10
N LEU A 50 -4.52 -10.93 15.22
CA LEU A 50 -4.71 -9.52 15.60
C LEU A 50 -5.88 -9.33 16.59
N GLN A 51 -6.99 -10.05 16.39
CA GLN A 51 -8.11 -10.03 17.34
C GLN A 51 -7.73 -10.60 18.71
N ALA A 52 -6.88 -11.63 18.75
CA ALA A 52 -6.40 -12.20 20.01
C ALA A 52 -5.42 -11.25 20.72
N GLU A 53 -4.50 -10.63 19.97
CA GLU A 53 -3.54 -9.65 20.50
C GLU A 53 -4.25 -8.40 21.06
N PHE A 54 -5.29 -7.91 20.38
CA PHE A 54 -6.05 -6.72 20.76
C PHE A 54 -7.49 -7.04 21.17
N ALA A 55 -7.68 -8.04 22.03
CA ALA A 55 -9.01 -8.48 22.46
C ALA A 55 -9.87 -7.39 23.14
N GLN A 56 -9.24 -6.31 23.63
CA GLN A 56 -9.92 -5.16 24.26
C GLN A 56 -10.20 -4.01 23.28
N SER A 57 -9.73 -4.10 22.03
CA SER A 57 -10.01 -3.08 21.02
C SER A 57 -11.50 -3.10 20.69
N PRO A 58 -12.19 -1.94 20.64
CA PRO A 58 -13.57 -1.86 20.19
C PRO A 58 -13.70 -2.02 18.67
N SER A 59 -12.59 -1.90 17.93
CA SER A 59 -12.57 -2.07 16.47
C SER A 59 -12.74 -3.54 16.09
N VAL A 60 -13.40 -3.78 14.96
CA VAL A 60 -13.66 -5.13 14.43
C VAL A 60 -12.87 -5.38 13.15
N ILE A 61 -12.44 -6.62 12.95
CA ILE A 61 -11.77 -7.06 11.71
C ILE A 61 -12.68 -8.04 10.97
N LYS A 62 -12.87 -7.79 9.67
CA LYS A 62 -13.55 -8.67 8.72
C LYS A 62 -12.57 -8.94 7.57
N THR A 63 -12.57 -10.15 7.03
CA THR A 63 -11.65 -10.56 5.97
C THR A 63 -12.36 -10.54 4.62
N ILE A 64 -11.68 -9.99 3.62
CA ILE A 64 -12.18 -9.91 2.25
C ILE A 64 -11.19 -10.65 1.35
N GLN A 65 -11.69 -11.63 0.58
CA GLN A 65 -10.88 -12.22 -0.48
C GLN A 65 -10.82 -11.24 -1.65
N VAL A 66 -9.62 -10.77 -1.97
CA VAL A 66 -9.39 -9.91 -3.14
C VAL A 66 -7.98 -10.14 -3.68
N ASP A 67 -7.91 -10.55 -4.94
CA ASP A 67 -6.72 -10.49 -5.76
C ASP A 67 -6.80 -9.30 -6.69
N ILE A 68 -5.86 -8.37 -6.56
CA ILE A 68 -5.86 -7.15 -7.36
C ILE A 68 -5.31 -7.38 -8.77
N GLU A 69 -4.76 -8.57 -9.05
CA GLU A 69 -4.34 -9.00 -10.39
C GLU A 69 -5.46 -9.77 -11.13
N ASP A 70 -6.69 -9.81 -10.56
CA ASP A 70 -7.85 -10.53 -11.10
C ASP A 70 -9.13 -9.67 -11.01
N ASP A 71 -9.62 -9.21 -12.16
CA ASP A 71 -10.80 -8.35 -12.27
C ASP A 71 -12.08 -9.00 -11.71
N ASP A 72 -12.25 -10.32 -11.88
CA ASP A 72 -13.40 -11.04 -11.32
C ASP A 72 -13.30 -11.12 -9.80
N SER A 73 -12.08 -11.24 -9.26
CA SER A 73 -11.87 -11.19 -7.81
C SER A 73 -12.20 -9.81 -7.25
N ILE A 74 -11.81 -8.73 -7.92
CA ILE A 74 -12.14 -7.35 -7.52
C ILE A 74 -13.66 -7.13 -7.57
N ALA A 75 -14.32 -7.58 -8.64
CA ALA A 75 -15.78 -7.43 -8.79
C ALA A 75 -16.55 -8.15 -7.68
N LYS A 76 -16.18 -9.40 -7.36
CA LYS A 76 -16.81 -10.16 -6.26
C LYS A 76 -16.58 -9.50 -4.91
N ALA A 77 -15.38 -8.97 -4.66
CA ALA A 77 -15.09 -8.23 -3.43
C ALA A 77 -15.95 -6.97 -3.34
N TYR A 78 -16.12 -6.24 -4.44
CA TYR A 78 -16.98 -5.05 -4.50
C TYR A 78 -18.46 -5.38 -4.23
N GLU A 79 -19.00 -6.43 -4.87
CA GLU A 79 -20.39 -6.87 -4.64
C GLU A 79 -20.62 -7.24 -3.18
N HIS A 80 -19.70 -8.01 -2.60
CA HIS A 80 -19.77 -8.40 -1.19
C HIS A 80 -19.72 -7.18 -0.27
N VAL A 81 -18.77 -6.25 -0.48
CA VAL A 81 -18.66 -5.06 0.37
C VAL A 81 -19.88 -4.13 0.21
N THR A 82 -20.41 -4.03 -1.01
CA THR A 82 -21.64 -3.28 -1.28
C THR A 82 -22.83 -3.87 -0.52
N GLY A 83 -22.99 -5.20 -0.55
CA GLY A 83 -24.09 -5.89 0.12
C GLY A 83 -24.03 -5.86 1.64
N GLU A 84 -22.85 -6.02 2.23
CA GLU A 84 -22.69 -6.12 3.69
C GLU A 84 -22.49 -4.74 4.37
N PHE A 85 -21.74 -3.84 3.75
CA PHE A 85 -21.31 -2.58 4.38
C PHE A 85 -21.90 -1.33 3.71
N GLY A 86 -22.20 -1.39 2.42
CA GLY A 86 -22.85 -0.32 1.66
C GLY A 86 -21.96 0.88 1.30
N ARG A 87 -20.79 1.03 1.94
CA ARG A 87 -19.78 2.07 1.69
C ARG A 87 -18.38 1.63 2.14
N VAL A 88 -17.38 2.42 1.76
CA VAL A 88 -16.02 2.39 2.34
C VAL A 88 -15.66 3.83 2.69
N ASP A 89 -15.12 4.06 3.88
CA ASP A 89 -14.71 5.41 4.29
C ASP A 89 -13.23 5.66 3.96
N ILE A 90 -12.41 4.62 4.02
CA ILE A 90 -10.97 4.70 3.77
C ILE A 90 -10.53 3.51 2.91
N LEU A 91 -9.97 3.76 1.74
CA LEU A 91 -9.34 2.76 0.89
C LEU A 91 -7.81 2.91 0.95
N ILE A 92 -7.13 1.91 1.49
CA ILE A 92 -5.66 1.82 1.52
C ILE A 92 -5.22 0.78 0.48
N ASN A 93 -4.74 1.27 -0.67
CA ASN A 93 -4.08 0.47 -1.70
C ASN A 93 -2.66 0.10 -1.24
N ASN A 94 -2.58 -0.93 -0.39
CA ASN A 94 -1.35 -1.44 0.20
C ASN A 94 -0.74 -2.63 -0.56
N ALA A 95 -1.57 -3.45 -1.23
CA ALA A 95 -1.06 -4.54 -2.04
C ALA A 95 -0.02 -4.03 -3.06
N GLY A 96 1.11 -4.73 -3.14
CA GLY A 96 2.21 -4.40 -4.04
C GLY A 96 3.32 -5.43 -3.97
N ALA A 97 4.11 -5.51 -5.03
CA ALA A 97 5.21 -6.48 -5.12
C ALA A 97 6.43 -5.91 -5.83
N SER A 98 7.59 -6.53 -5.56
CA SER A 98 8.85 -6.30 -6.26
C SER A 98 9.29 -7.64 -6.85
N PHE A 99 9.64 -7.64 -8.13
CA PHE A 99 10.09 -8.83 -8.86
C PHE A 99 11.55 -8.71 -9.32
N ASP A 100 12.25 -7.65 -8.93
CA ASP A 100 13.65 -7.43 -9.32
C ASP A 100 14.59 -8.49 -8.73
N GLN A 101 14.27 -9.07 -7.57
CA GLN A 101 15.05 -10.18 -7.01
C GLN A 101 14.87 -11.47 -7.82
N ASP A 102 13.65 -11.77 -8.25
CA ASP A 102 13.39 -12.95 -9.08
C ASP A 102 14.01 -12.80 -10.47
N LEU A 103 14.05 -11.58 -11.00
CA LEU A 103 14.84 -11.24 -12.19
C LEU A 103 16.34 -11.49 -11.97
N ALA A 104 16.90 -11.00 -10.86
CA ALA A 104 18.32 -11.16 -10.54
C ALA A 104 18.72 -12.64 -10.34
N LEU A 105 17.80 -13.47 -9.87
CA LEU A 105 17.98 -14.92 -9.70
C LEU A 105 17.67 -15.72 -10.98
N GLY A 106 17.32 -15.06 -12.09
CA GLY A 106 17.00 -15.71 -13.36
C GLY A 106 15.69 -16.51 -13.35
N LYS A 107 14.80 -16.29 -12.37
CA LYS A 107 13.49 -16.95 -12.28
C LYS A 107 12.44 -16.32 -13.18
N LEU A 108 12.62 -15.04 -13.52
CA LEU A 108 11.77 -14.29 -14.44
C LEU A 108 12.65 -13.66 -15.51
N SER A 109 12.14 -13.60 -16.73
CA SER A 109 12.71 -12.74 -17.77
C SER A 109 12.53 -11.26 -17.42
N VAL A 110 13.29 -10.39 -18.09
CA VAL A 110 13.14 -8.93 -17.96
C VAL A 110 11.69 -8.50 -18.23
N ARG A 111 11.08 -9.03 -19.30
CA ARG A 111 9.70 -8.69 -19.67
C ARG A 111 8.70 -9.11 -18.60
N GLU A 112 8.83 -10.32 -18.06
CA GLU A 112 7.91 -10.81 -17.03
C GLU A 112 8.01 -10.01 -15.73
N ALA A 113 9.23 -9.71 -15.27
CA ALA A 113 9.42 -8.91 -14.05
C ALA A 113 8.82 -7.51 -14.20
N TRP A 114 9.02 -6.85 -15.35
CA TRP A 114 8.44 -5.54 -15.62
C TRP A 114 6.92 -5.59 -15.72
N ASN A 115 6.36 -6.52 -16.49
CA ASN A 115 4.92 -6.64 -16.64
C ASN A 115 4.24 -6.93 -15.30
N LYS A 116 4.74 -7.90 -14.53
CA LYS A 116 4.17 -8.23 -13.22
C LYS A 116 4.27 -7.07 -12.23
N SER A 117 5.38 -6.34 -12.21
CA SER A 117 5.52 -5.15 -11.34
C SER A 117 4.49 -4.07 -11.68
N TRP A 118 4.23 -3.84 -12.96
CA TRP A 118 3.22 -2.87 -13.40
C TRP A 118 1.79 -3.36 -13.18
N ASP A 119 1.54 -4.64 -13.41
CA ASP A 119 0.23 -5.26 -13.22
C ASP A 119 -0.25 -5.08 -11.78
N VAL A 120 0.54 -5.52 -10.80
CA VAL A 120 0.17 -5.39 -9.39
C VAL A 120 0.20 -3.94 -8.87
N ASN A 121 1.27 -3.18 -9.11
CA ASN A 121 1.47 -1.88 -8.45
C ASN A 121 0.71 -0.74 -9.13
N VAL A 122 0.30 -0.91 -10.38
CA VAL A 122 -0.34 0.16 -11.17
C VAL A 122 -1.70 -0.30 -11.69
N THR A 123 -1.75 -1.27 -12.60
CA THR A 123 -3.00 -1.67 -13.27
C THR A 123 -4.05 -2.19 -12.30
N GLY A 124 -3.72 -3.22 -11.51
CA GLY A 124 -4.59 -3.78 -10.50
C GLY A 124 -5.00 -2.78 -9.43
N THR A 125 -4.08 -1.89 -9.05
CA THR A 125 -4.36 -0.82 -8.09
C THR A 125 -5.32 0.24 -8.67
N TRP A 126 -5.19 0.58 -9.96
CA TRP A 126 -6.12 1.44 -10.67
C TRP A 126 -7.51 0.82 -10.72
N ILE A 127 -7.60 -0.44 -11.13
CA ILE A 127 -8.88 -1.17 -11.27
C ILE A 127 -9.55 -1.30 -9.90
N MET A 128 -8.81 -1.67 -8.86
CA MET A 128 -9.31 -1.71 -7.48
C MET A 128 -9.92 -0.35 -7.07
N THR A 129 -9.20 0.75 -7.30
CA THR A 129 -9.68 2.09 -6.95
C THR A 129 -10.91 2.49 -7.79
N HIS A 130 -10.87 2.23 -9.09
CA HIS A 130 -11.97 2.52 -10.00
C HIS A 130 -13.26 1.81 -9.59
N THR A 131 -13.15 0.51 -9.29
CA THR A 131 -14.29 -0.32 -8.88
C THR A 131 -14.84 0.12 -7.52
N PHE A 132 -13.98 0.49 -6.55
CA PHE A 132 -14.42 0.88 -5.21
C PHE A 132 -14.76 2.37 -5.05
N ALA A 133 -14.43 3.23 -6.02
CA ALA A 133 -14.72 4.67 -5.96
C ALA A 133 -16.22 4.96 -5.66
N PRO A 134 -17.22 4.29 -6.26
CA PRO A 134 -18.63 4.52 -5.92
C PRO A 134 -18.98 4.27 -4.45
N LEU A 135 -18.29 3.35 -3.76
CA LEU A 135 -18.48 3.12 -2.32
C LEU A 135 -17.76 4.18 -1.49
N LEU A 136 -16.61 4.65 -1.96
CA LEU A 136 -15.86 5.73 -1.32
C LEU A 136 -16.64 7.05 -1.33
N LEU A 137 -17.30 7.37 -2.45
CA LEU A 137 -18.10 8.59 -2.60
C LEU A 137 -19.34 8.66 -1.68
N LYS A 138 -19.71 7.56 -1.04
CA LYS A 138 -20.78 7.54 -0.03
C LYS A 138 -20.30 7.92 1.37
N SER A 139 -18.99 8.04 1.58
CA SER A 139 -18.42 8.46 2.85
C SER A 139 -18.60 9.97 3.07
N ALA A 140 -18.77 10.37 4.33
CA ALA A 140 -18.74 11.77 4.73
C ALA A 140 -17.31 12.35 4.86
N ASP A 141 -16.29 11.48 4.98
CA ASP A 141 -14.88 11.88 5.03
C ASP A 141 -14.02 10.88 4.22
N PRO A 142 -14.19 10.81 2.89
CA PRO A 142 -13.53 9.80 2.06
C PRO A 142 -12.02 9.99 1.99
N ARG A 143 -11.27 8.91 2.24
CA ARG A 143 -9.80 8.89 2.19
C ARG A 143 -9.30 7.79 1.26
N LEU A 144 -8.43 8.16 0.33
CA LEU A 144 -7.78 7.26 -0.62
C LEU A 144 -6.27 7.32 -0.45
N ILE A 145 -5.65 6.20 -0.09
CA ILE A 145 -4.25 6.14 0.30
C ILE A 145 -3.53 5.09 -0.56
N PHE A 146 -2.42 5.48 -1.18
CA PHE A 146 -1.54 4.58 -1.94
C PHE A 146 -0.21 4.37 -1.22
N ILE A 147 0.35 3.16 -1.25
CA ILE A 147 1.67 2.90 -0.65
C ILE A 147 2.77 3.10 -1.70
N ALA A 148 3.40 4.27 -1.68
CA ALA A 148 4.56 4.64 -2.49
C ALA A 148 5.89 4.10 -1.95
N SER A 149 6.99 4.59 -2.49
CA SER A 149 8.34 4.24 -2.05
C SER A 149 9.28 5.43 -2.17
N GLY A 150 10.30 5.50 -1.29
CA GLY A 150 11.39 6.46 -1.42
C GLY A 150 12.17 6.33 -2.73
N THR A 151 12.06 5.20 -3.43
CA THR A 151 12.73 5.01 -4.74
C THR A 151 11.94 5.57 -5.93
N SER A 152 10.69 6.01 -5.70
CA SER A 152 9.73 6.45 -6.72
C SER A 152 9.71 7.97 -7.00
N THR A 153 10.67 8.70 -6.43
CA THR A 153 10.87 10.13 -6.73
C THR A 153 11.84 10.29 -7.87
N LEU A 154 11.50 11.15 -8.82
CA LEU A 154 12.37 11.62 -9.89
C LEU A 154 13.48 12.50 -9.32
N THR A 155 13.12 13.43 -8.42
CA THR A 155 14.05 14.38 -7.81
C THR A 155 15.16 13.69 -7.01
N GLU A 156 14.83 12.76 -6.12
CA GLU A 156 15.85 12.07 -5.31
C GLU A 156 16.51 10.91 -6.07
N SER A 157 16.06 10.57 -7.29
CA SER A 157 16.75 9.58 -8.13
C SER A 157 18.15 10.04 -8.57
N ASP A 158 18.40 11.34 -8.55
CA ASP A 158 19.72 11.93 -8.80
C ASP A 158 20.64 11.96 -7.58
N ASN A 159 20.13 11.63 -6.39
CA ASN A 159 20.96 11.57 -5.19
C ASN A 159 21.87 10.34 -5.22
N ARG A 160 23.10 10.51 -5.70
CA ARG A 160 24.13 9.46 -5.81
C ARG A 160 24.71 9.00 -4.47
N ALA A 161 24.41 9.70 -3.37
CA ALA A 161 24.78 9.24 -2.02
C ALA A 161 23.93 8.04 -1.58
N LEU A 162 22.75 7.86 -2.16
CA LEU A 162 21.94 6.66 -1.94
C LEU A 162 22.49 5.50 -2.78
N LYS A 163 22.79 4.38 -2.13
CA LYS A 163 23.33 3.17 -2.79
C LYS A 163 22.46 2.66 -3.94
N VAL A 164 21.15 2.86 -3.87
CA VAL A 164 20.19 2.47 -4.93
C VAL A 164 20.30 3.31 -6.21
N ASN A 165 20.96 4.47 -6.14
CA ASN A 165 21.18 5.39 -7.26
C ASN A 165 22.66 5.46 -7.67
N SER A 166 23.50 4.58 -7.15
CA SER A 166 24.92 4.55 -7.49
C SER A 166 25.12 4.31 -8.98
N VAL A 167 26.16 4.93 -9.54
CA VAL A 167 26.50 4.75 -10.95
C VAL A 167 27.22 3.41 -11.10
N PRO A 168 26.71 2.47 -11.92
CA PRO A 168 27.37 1.19 -12.12
C PRO A 168 28.60 1.33 -13.02
N GLU A 169 29.52 0.36 -12.94
CA GLU A 169 30.71 0.31 -13.80
C GLU A 169 30.36 0.18 -15.29
N LYS A 170 31.33 0.47 -16.18
CA LYS A 170 31.19 0.32 -17.64
C LYS A 170 30.90 -1.13 -18.01
N GLY A 171 30.08 -1.34 -19.06
CA GLY A 171 29.71 -2.67 -19.56
C GLY A 171 28.20 -2.91 -19.63
N TRP A 172 27.84 -4.02 -20.26
CA TRP A 172 26.47 -4.52 -20.40
C TRP A 172 26.46 -6.07 -20.43
N PRO A 173 25.51 -6.75 -19.77
CA PRO A 173 24.51 -6.21 -18.86
C PRO A 173 25.12 -5.66 -17.56
N LYS A 174 24.47 -4.67 -16.95
CA LYS A 174 24.87 -4.16 -15.63
C LYS A 174 24.72 -5.26 -14.58
N GLN A 175 25.70 -5.36 -13.68
CA GLN A 175 25.70 -6.31 -12.56
C GLN A 175 25.36 -5.59 -11.24
N GLY A 176 24.84 -6.33 -10.28
CA GLY A 176 24.51 -5.84 -8.94
C GLY A 176 23.02 -5.67 -8.67
N PRO A 177 22.65 -5.21 -7.46
CA PRO A 177 21.27 -5.05 -7.07
C PRO A 177 20.57 -4.01 -7.93
N SER A 178 19.41 -4.38 -8.47
CA SER A 178 18.56 -3.52 -9.28
C SER A 178 17.18 -3.45 -8.64
N VAL A 179 16.53 -2.29 -8.77
CA VAL A 179 15.11 -2.08 -8.38
C VAL A 179 14.36 -1.37 -9.51
N VAL A 180 14.79 -1.57 -10.76
CA VAL A 180 14.34 -0.78 -11.90
C VAL A 180 12.87 -1.02 -12.22
N ALA A 181 12.38 -2.26 -12.16
CA ALA A 181 10.97 -2.56 -12.43
C ALA A 181 10.10 -2.04 -11.28
N TYR A 182 10.49 -2.33 -10.03
CA TYR A 182 9.79 -1.86 -8.85
C TYR A 182 9.72 -0.33 -8.77
N ARG A 183 10.86 0.37 -8.90
CA ARG A 183 10.89 1.82 -8.78
C ARG A 183 10.11 2.51 -9.91
N SER A 184 10.17 1.97 -11.13
CA SER A 184 9.42 2.52 -12.27
C SER A 184 7.92 2.35 -12.07
N SER A 185 7.47 1.15 -11.65
CA SER A 185 6.05 0.92 -11.37
C SER A 185 5.54 1.77 -10.19
N LYS A 186 6.32 1.94 -9.12
CA LYS A 186 5.96 2.84 -8.01
C LYS A 186 5.94 4.32 -8.42
N THR A 187 6.75 4.73 -9.38
CA THR A 187 6.69 6.07 -10.00
C THR A 187 5.44 6.22 -10.88
N GLY A 188 5.08 5.20 -11.66
CA GLY A 188 3.81 5.16 -12.38
C GLY A 188 2.60 5.28 -11.45
N MET A 189 2.65 4.59 -10.30
CA MET A 189 1.63 4.65 -9.27
C MET A 189 1.52 6.04 -8.60
N THR A 190 2.62 6.79 -8.41
CA THR A 190 2.53 8.15 -7.87
C THR A 190 1.91 9.14 -8.86
N MET A 191 2.14 8.97 -10.18
CA MET A 191 1.40 9.70 -11.21
C MET A 191 -0.08 9.31 -11.22
N MET A 192 -0.37 8.02 -11.14
CA MET A 192 -1.74 7.50 -11.04
C MET A 192 -2.50 8.06 -9.83
N MET A 193 -1.84 8.14 -8.66
CA MET A 193 -2.40 8.77 -7.46
C MET A 193 -2.75 10.23 -7.69
N ARG A 194 -1.89 10.99 -8.40
CA ARG A 194 -2.18 12.38 -8.75
C ARG A 194 -3.41 12.51 -9.64
N GLU A 195 -3.61 11.60 -10.58
CA GLU A 195 -4.82 11.59 -11.40
C GLU A 195 -6.06 11.31 -10.56
N TRP A 196 -6.01 10.37 -9.61
CA TRP A 196 -7.12 10.15 -8.68
C TRP A 196 -7.42 11.38 -7.83
N HIS A 197 -6.38 12.08 -7.33
CA HIS A 197 -6.57 13.34 -6.63
C HIS A 197 -7.29 14.36 -7.51
N ARG A 198 -6.84 14.56 -8.76
CA ARG A 198 -7.47 15.47 -9.71
C ARG A 198 -8.92 15.09 -10.01
N LEU A 199 -9.18 13.80 -10.26
CA LEU A 199 -10.50 13.29 -10.65
C LEU A 199 -11.53 13.43 -9.53
N LEU A 200 -11.13 13.22 -8.27
CA LEU A 200 -12.04 13.15 -7.12
C LEU A 200 -12.02 14.42 -6.24
N THR A 201 -11.34 15.49 -6.66
CA THR A 201 -11.22 16.73 -5.87
C THR A 201 -12.58 17.34 -5.57
N VAL A 202 -13.46 17.43 -6.57
CA VAL A 202 -14.80 18.03 -6.39
C VAL A 202 -15.75 17.14 -5.59
N ASP A 203 -15.47 15.82 -5.57
CA ASP A 203 -16.20 14.85 -4.76
C ASP A 203 -15.73 14.86 -3.29
N GLY A 204 -14.72 15.67 -2.94
CA GLY A 204 -14.22 15.82 -1.58
C GLY A 204 -13.33 14.67 -1.09
N VAL A 205 -12.88 13.79 -1.99
CA VAL A 205 -11.97 12.68 -1.61
C VAL A 205 -10.57 13.21 -1.33
N LYS A 206 -10.09 12.97 -0.12
CA LYS A 206 -8.70 13.27 0.23
C LYS A 206 -7.80 12.13 -0.20
N VAL A 207 -6.78 12.44 -0.99
CA VAL A 207 -5.90 11.47 -1.63
C VAL A 207 -4.46 11.71 -1.20
N TRP A 208 -3.73 10.64 -0.86
CA TRP A 208 -2.29 10.69 -0.60
C TRP A 208 -1.59 9.48 -1.19
N ALA A 209 -0.28 9.61 -1.37
CA ALA A 209 0.59 8.45 -1.31
C ALA A 209 1.45 8.51 -0.04
N VAL A 210 1.72 7.37 0.57
CA VAL A 210 2.58 7.25 1.75
C VAL A 210 3.84 6.52 1.34
N SER A 211 4.99 7.14 1.58
CA SER A 211 6.30 6.53 1.44
C SER A 211 6.77 6.09 2.84
N PRO A 212 6.66 4.81 3.17
CA PRO A 212 6.82 4.33 4.55
C PRO A 212 8.29 4.18 4.97
N GLY A 213 9.23 4.45 4.07
CA GLY A 213 10.66 4.22 4.27
C GLY A 213 11.11 2.81 3.89
N PHE A 214 12.38 2.51 4.15
CA PHE A 214 12.95 1.18 3.95
C PHE A 214 12.60 0.30 5.15
N LEU A 215 11.56 -0.54 5.01
CA LEU A 215 11.01 -1.35 6.09
C LEU A 215 11.41 -2.82 5.97
N ALA A 216 11.63 -3.48 7.11
CA ALA A 216 11.92 -4.91 7.18
C ALA A 216 10.66 -5.76 6.99
N THR A 217 10.12 -5.78 5.76
CA THR A 217 8.92 -6.57 5.38
C THR A 217 9.30 -7.68 4.41
N GLY A 218 8.39 -8.65 4.21
CA GLY A 218 8.60 -9.73 3.22
C GLY A 218 8.77 -9.23 1.78
N LEU A 219 8.33 -8.00 1.45
CA LEU A 219 8.49 -7.39 0.13
C LEU A 219 9.96 -7.23 -0.29
N GLY A 220 10.85 -6.96 0.68
CA GLY A 220 12.29 -6.84 0.42
C GLY A 220 13.05 -8.17 0.51
N GLY A 221 12.34 -9.29 0.66
CA GLY A 221 12.93 -10.60 0.90
C GLY A 221 13.07 -10.93 2.38
N ASN A 222 14.24 -11.43 2.79
CA ASN A 222 14.47 -11.88 4.16
C ASN A 222 14.57 -10.70 5.15
N GLN A 223 13.68 -10.66 6.14
CA GLN A 223 13.57 -9.54 7.09
C GLN A 223 14.82 -9.34 7.95
N GLU A 224 15.51 -10.41 8.35
CA GLU A 224 16.74 -10.29 9.15
C GLU A 224 17.88 -9.67 8.35
N LEU A 225 18.00 -10.05 7.06
CA LEU A 225 18.96 -9.44 6.16
C LEU A 225 18.63 -7.96 5.91
N LEU A 226 17.35 -7.62 5.74
CA LEU A 226 16.91 -6.23 5.61
C LEU A 226 17.25 -5.39 6.84
N LYS A 227 17.02 -5.91 8.05
CA LYS A 227 17.41 -5.23 9.30
C LYS A 227 18.92 -4.95 9.36
N LYS A 228 19.75 -5.91 8.95
CA LYS A 228 21.22 -5.72 8.83
C LYS A 228 21.60 -4.66 7.80
N MET A 229 20.76 -4.44 6.79
CA MET A 229 20.92 -3.39 5.77
C MET A 229 20.36 -2.03 6.21
N GLY A 230 19.89 -1.89 7.46
CA GLY A 230 19.35 -0.65 8.00
C GLY A 230 17.85 -0.46 7.76
N ALA A 231 17.12 -1.52 7.41
CA ALA A 231 15.67 -1.44 7.32
C ALA A 231 15.04 -1.19 8.70
N LEU A 232 14.09 -0.26 8.73
CA LEU A 232 13.33 0.13 9.91
C LEU A 232 12.27 -0.92 10.25
N ASP A 233 11.78 -0.84 11.48
CA ASP A 233 10.63 -1.65 11.92
C ASP A 233 9.37 -1.24 11.14
N PRO A 234 8.61 -2.20 10.57
CA PRO A 234 7.36 -1.93 9.87
C PRO A 234 6.33 -1.10 10.65
N THR A 235 6.34 -1.16 11.99
CA THR A 235 5.49 -0.36 12.87
C THR A 235 5.65 1.15 12.62
N ILE A 236 6.84 1.59 12.22
CA ILE A 236 7.09 3.02 11.90
C ILE A 236 6.26 3.47 10.70
N GLY A 237 6.22 2.67 9.63
CA GLY A 237 5.38 2.97 8.46
C GLY A 237 3.89 2.84 8.78
N ALA A 238 3.51 1.86 9.59
CA ALA A 238 2.13 1.68 10.03
C ALA A 238 1.62 2.87 10.86
N ASN A 239 2.44 3.43 11.74
CA ASN A 239 2.08 4.61 12.52
C ASN A 239 1.92 5.86 11.65
N LEU A 240 2.74 6.02 10.61
CA LEU A 240 2.54 7.08 9.61
C LEU A 240 1.22 6.89 8.85
N LEU A 241 0.87 5.65 8.49
CA LEU A 241 -0.42 5.37 7.86
C LEU A 241 -1.59 5.70 8.78
N ARG A 242 -1.52 5.32 10.06
CA ARG A 242 -2.53 5.71 11.05
C ARG A 242 -2.65 7.23 11.17
N GLU A 243 -1.54 7.96 11.19
CA GLU A 243 -1.54 9.43 11.23
C GLU A 243 -2.31 10.03 10.04
N VAL A 244 -2.09 9.52 8.82
CA VAL A 244 -2.83 9.94 7.61
C VAL A 244 -4.31 9.56 7.69
N VAL A 245 -4.62 8.34 8.13
CA VAL A 245 -6.00 7.87 8.37
C VAL A 245 -6.74 8.76 9.36
N GLU A 246 -6.04 9.25 10.38
CA GLU A 246 -6.64 10.01 11.47
C GLU A 246 -6.69 11.52 11.25
N GLY A 247 -6.15 12.00 10.13
CA GLY A 247 -6.22 13.39 9.70
C GLY A 247 -5.00 14.23 10.03
N GLY A 248 -3.94 13.66 10.61
CA GLY A 248 -2.71 14.38 10.95
C GLY A 248 -1.96 14.98 9.74
N ARG A 249 -2.30 14.50 8.53
CA ARG A 249 -1.72 14.93 7.25
C ARG A 249 -2.75 15.50 6.27
N ASP A 250 -3.89 16.00 6.76
CA ASP A 250 -4.97 16.54 5.90
C ASP A 250 -4.52 17.74 5.04
N GLN A 251 -3.62 18.56 5.58
CA GLN A 251 -2.97 19.67 4.87
C GLN A 251 -2.09 19.21 3.69
N ASP A 252 -1.68 17.95 3.67
CA ASP A 252 -0.77 17.38 2.67
C ASP A 252 -1.53 16.61 1.57
N THR A 253 -2.85 16.79 1.46
CA THR A 253 -3.66 16.16 0.43
C THR A 253 -3.09 16.42 -0.98
N GLY A 254 -3.05 15.38 -1.82
CA GLY A 254 -2.48 15.41 -3.15
C GLY A 254 -0.95 15.26 -3.21
N LYS A 255 -0.29 14.95 -2.09
CA LYS A 255 1.17 14.79 -1.98
C LYS A 255 1.59 13.36 -1.65
N VAL A 256 2.90 13.11 -1.80
CA VAL A 256 3.56 11.92 -1.24
C VAL A 256 4.10 12.28 0.14
N VAL A 257 3.55 11.69 1.20
CA VAL A 257 3.98 11.93 2.57
C VAL A 257 4.98 10.87 3.03
N ARG A 258 5.97 11.30 3.81
CA ARG A 258 6.90 10.44 4.54
C ARG A 258 7.02 10.93 5.98
N ARG A 259 7.71 10.16 6.83
CA ARG A 259 7.85 10.44 8.26
C ARG A 259 8.39 11.84 8.56
N ASP A 260 9.34 12.30 7.75
CA ASP A 260 10.08 13.55 7.91
C ASP A 260 9.59 14.68 7.00
N GLY A 261 8.43 14.52 6.36
CA GLY A 261 7.78 15.60 5.59
C GLY A 261 7.14 15.12 4.29
N ILE A 262 7.30 15.91 3.24
CA ILE A 262 6.83 15.60 1.89
C ILE A 262 7.98 15.03 1.08
N GLN A 263 7.75 13.87 0.46
CA GLN A 263 8.68 13.34 -0.53
C GLN A 263 8.52 14.16 -1.82
N PRO A 264 9.60 14.65 -2.43
CA PRO A 264 9.52 15.33 -3.71
C PRO A 264 9.07 14.37 -4.82
N TRP A 265 8.60 14.93 -5.94
CA TRP A 265 8.18 14.14 -7.09
C TRP A 265 9.33 13.42 -7.77
#